data_AF-A0A2P6R2T2-F1
#
_entry.id   AF-A0A2P6R2T2-F1
#
_cell.length_a   1.000
_cell.length_b   1.000
_cell.length_c   1.000
_cell.angle_alpha   90.00
_cell.angle_beta   90.00
_cell.angle_gamma   90.00
#
_symmetry.space_group_name_H-M   'P 1'
#
loop_
_entity.id
_entity.type
_entity.pdbx_description
1 polymer ?
#
loop_
_entity_poly.entity_id
_entity_poly.type
_entity_poly.pdbx_seq_one_letter_code
_entity_poly.pdbx_strand_id
1 'polypeptide(L)'
;MDQILACAFNEKLLPLVEKNKPIVTTPLNPKLKSILITCLLPECFKKMRNMYSEYPTLTGDIIAVFQPTHEEHQKTDGVHDRKTSAEILLLSFSNVLVTSAESTFGYVAQSVLFIPENQMV
;
A
#
# COMPACT_ATOMS: atom_id res chain seq x y z
N MET A 1 9.85 8.08 1.77
CA MET A 1 8.59 7.99 1.00
C MET A 1 8.81 8.21 -0.48
N ASP A 2 9.62 9.20 -0.89
CA ASP A 2 9.82 9.51 -2.31
C ASP A 2 10.42 8.32 -3.10
N GLN A 3 11.32 7.56 -2.49
CA GLN A 3 11.86 6.34 -3.10
C GLN A 3 10.79 5.26 -3.35
N ILE A 4 9.85 5.07 -2.41
CA ILE A 4 8.77 4.07 -2.53
C ILE A 4 7.81 4.50 -3.65
N LEU A 5 7.46 5.79 -3.69
CA LEU A 5 6.61 6.35 -4.74
C LEU A 5 7.29 6.27 -6.11
N ALA A 6 8.57 6.63 -6.20
CA ALA A 6 9.34 6.52 -7.43
C ALA A 6 9.40 5.07 -7.94
N CYS A 7 9.66 4.11 -7.05
CA CYS A 7 9.61 2.68 -7.38
C CYS A 7 8.23 2.28 -7.90
N ALA A 8 7.17 2.60 -7.16
CA ALA A 8 5.81 2.21 -7.53
C ALA A 8 5.34 2.82 -8.86
N PHE A 9 5.78 4.03 -9.20
CA PHE A 9 5.48 4.66 -10.48
C PHE A 9 6.33 4.09 -11.62
N ASN A 10 7.63 3.89 -11.41
CA ASN A 10 8.53 3.33 -12.43
C ASN A 10 8.12 1.91 -12.82
N GLU A 11 7.73 1.09 -11.84
CA GLU A 11 7.25 -0.28 -12.04
C GLU A 11 5.76 -0.33 -12.46
N LYS A 12 5.12 0.83 -12.69
CA LYS A 12 3.71 0.95 -13.11
C LYS A 12 2.71 0.27 -12.18
N LEU A 13 3.06 0.11 -10.91
CA LEU A 13 2.20 -0.46 -9.87
C LEU A 13 1.09 0.53 -9.50
N LEU A 14 1.44 1.82 -9.50
CA LEU A 14 0.54 2.91 -9.15
C LEU A 14 0.42 3.90 -10.32
N PRO A 15 -0.78 4.47 -10.55
CA PRO A 15 -0.95 5.46 -11.60
C PRO A 15 -0.38 6.82 -11.17
N LEU A 16 0.28 7.50 -12.10
CA LEU A 16 0.68 8.89 -11.89
C LEU A 16 -0.55 9.79 -11.75
N VAL A 17 -0.39 10.90 -11.04
CA VAL A 17 -1.44 11.91 -10.83
C VAL A 17 -1.22 13.16 -11.69
N GLU A 18 -2.30 13.80 -12.14
CA GLU A 18 -2.23 15.04 -12.91
C GLU A 18 -2.49 16.26 -12.02
N LYS A 19 -1.43 17.03 -11.74
CA LYS A 19 -1.53 18.23 -10.87
C LYS A 19 -2.11 19.47 -11.57
N ASN A 20 -2.15 19.46 -12.90
CA ASN A 20 -2.39 20.65 -13.72
C ASN A 20 -3.74 20.67 -14.44
N LYS A 21 -4.62 19.67 -14.23
CA LYS A 21 -5.95 19.64 -14.84
C LYS A 21 -7.05 19.45 -13.79
N PRO A 22 -8.24 20.09 -13.98
CA PRO A 22 -9.42 19.73 -13.21
C PRO A 22 -9.81 18.27 -13.47
N ILE A 23 -10.54 17.66 -12.52
CA ILE A 23 -10.89 16.24 -12.34
C ILE A 23 -11.60 15.55 -13.54
N VAL A 24 -11.73 16.22 -14.68
CA VAL A 24 -12.55 15.78 -15.82
C VAL A 24 -11.71 15.01 -16.84
N THR A 25 -11.37 13.77 -16.50
CA THR A 25 -11.14 12.74 -17.51
C THR A 25 -11.89 11.51 -17.05
N THR A 26 -13.11 11.33 -17.57
CA THR A 26 -13.90 10.14 -17.31
C THR A 26 -13.33 9.01 -18.18
N PRO A 27 -12.58 8.05 -17.62
CA PRO A 27 -12.09 6.93 -18.41
C PRO A 27 -13.28 6.06 -18.83
N LEU A 28 -13.17 5.41 -19.99
CA LEU A 28 -14.19 4.52 -20.53
C LEU A 28 -14.51 3.32 -19.60
N ASN A 29 -13.56 2.95 -18.72
CA ASN A 29 -13.72 1.92 -17.69
C ASN A 29 -12.74 2.16 -16.51
N PRO A 30 -13.11 2.92 -15.47
CA PRO A 30 -12.25 3.13 -14.31
C PRO A 30 -12.05 1.82 -13.53
N LYS A 31 -10.81 1.47 -13.19
CA LYS A 31 -10.55 0.36 -12.26
C LYS A 31 -10.48 0.90 -10.83
N LEU A 32 -11.03 0.14 -9.89
CA LEU A 32 -10.84 0.38 -8.47
C LEU A 32 -9.58 -0.35 -8.01
N LYS A 33 -8.63 0.38 -7.42
CA LYS A 33 -7.42 -0.19 -6.81
C LYS A 33 -7.34 0.23 -5.35
N SER A 34 -6.95 -0.69 -4.50
CA SER A 34 -6.66 -0.41 -3.09
C SER A 34 -5.14 -0.40 -2.86
N ILE A 35 -4.70 0.53 -2.01
CA ILE A 35 -3.33 0.58 -1.50
C ILE A 35 -3.40 0.33 -0.01
N LEU A 36 -2.76 -0.75 0.44
CA LEU A 36 -2.55 -1.03 1.84
C LEU A 36 -1.17 -0.54 2.24
N ILE A 37 -1.09 0.34 3.24
CA ILE A 37 0.16 0.90 3.74
C ILE A 37 0.33 0.51 5.20
N THR A 38 1.48 -0.10 5.50
CA THR A 38 1.96 -0.31 6.86
C THR A 38 3.27 0.46 7.01
N CYS A 39 3.28 1.44 7.92
CA CYS A 39 4.43 2.29 8.16
C CYS A 39 4.29 2.90 9.56
N LEU A 40 5.39 2.91 10.33
CA LEU A 40 5.42 3.53 11.66
C LEU A 40 5.29 5.07 11.59
N LEU A 41 5.69 5.68 10.48
CA LEU A 41 5.63 7.12 10.29
C LEU A 41 4.23 7.55 9.83
N PRO A 42 3.51 8.41 10.60
CA PRO A 42 2.19 8.92 10.23
C PRO A 42 2.15 9.60 8.85
N GLU A 43 3.30 10.14 8.45
CA GLU A 43 3.44 10.89 7.21
C GLU A 43 3.38 10.01 5.96
N CYS A 44 3.67 8.70 6.09
CA CYS A 44 3.55 7.72 5.00
C CYS A 44 2.12 7.70 4.45
N PHE A 45 1.13 7.49 5.33
CA PHE A 45 -0.27 7.41 4.94
C PHE A 45 -0.82 8.76 4.51
N LYS A 46 -0.52 9.83 5.26
CA LYS A 46 -0.99 11.18 4.93
C LYS A 46 -0.54 11.61 3.53
N LYS A 47 0.74 11.43 3.19
CA LYS A 47 1.25 11.78 1.85
C LYS A 47 0.54 11.02 0.73
N MET A 48 0.39 9.71 0.88
CA MET A 48 -0.27 8.86 -0.12
C MET A 48 -1.76 9.19 -0.26
N ARG A 49 -2.48 9.32 0.86
CA ARG A 49 -3.91 9.65 0.84
C ARG A 49 -4.16 11.02 0.22
N ASN A 50 -3.39 12.04 0.61
CA ASN A 50 -3.55 13.39 0.09
C ASN A 50 -3.29 13.43 -1.42
N MET A 51 -2.23 12.77 -1.90
CA MET A 51 -1.91 12.72 -3.33
C MET A 51 -3.08 12.23 -4.21
N TYR A 52 -3.75 11.15 -3.81
CA TYR A 52 -4.88 10.60 -4.58
C TYR A 52 -6.24 11.24 -4.25
N SER A 53 -6.35 11.98 -3.15
CA SER A 53 -7.56 12.73 -2.81
C SER A 53 -7.58 14.12 -3.44
N GLU A 54 -6.41 14.74 -3.62
CA GLU A 54 -6.25 16.09 -4.17
C GLU A 54 -6.13 16.09 -5.69
N TYR A 55 -5.56 15.05 -6.30
CA TYR A 55 -5.26 15.01 -7.72
C TYR A 55 -5.86 13.77 -8.41
N PRO A 56 -6.48 13.93 -9.60
CA PRO A 56 -6.96 12.80 -10.38
C PRO A 56 -5.79 11.95 -10.92
N THR A 57 -6.02 10.66 -11.11
CA THR A 57 -5.06 9.76 -11.75
C THR A 57 -5.08 9.95 -13.27
N LEU A 58 -3.92 9.85 -13.93
CA LEU A 58 -3.82 9.96 -15.39
C LEU A 58 -4.57 8.84 -16.13
N THR A 59 -4.74 7.69 -15.49
CA THR A 59 -5.50 6.56 -16.04
C THR A 59 -7.00 6.67 -15.78
N GLY A 60 -7.41 7.57 -14.87
CA GLY A 60 -8.76 7.64 -14.34
C GLY A 60 -9.14 6.51 -13.37
N ASP A 61 -8.17 5.68 -12.96
CA ASP A 61 -8.36 4.69 -11.90
C ASP A 61 -8.72 5.36 -10.57
N ILE A 62 -9.62 4.74 -9.81
CA ILE A 62 -10.01 5.19 -8.47
C ILE A 62 -9.10 4.49 -7.46
N ILE A 63 -8.41 5.27 -6.63
CA ILE A 63 -7.43 4.77 -5.66
C ILE A 63 -7.95 4.97 -4.24
N ALA A 64 -8.10 3.87 -3.49
CA ALA A 64 -8.43 3.90 -2.07
C ALA A 64 -7.19 3.55 -1.24
N VAL A 65 -6.81 4.42 -0.29
CA VAL A 65 -5.62 4.22 0.55
C VAL A 65 -6.05 3.82 1.95
N PHE A 66 -5.50 2.73 2.48
CA PHE A 66 -5.81 2.18 3.78
C PHE A 66 -4.54 2.02 4.62
N GLN A 67 -4.62 2.39 5.89
CA GLN A 67 -3.62 2.06 6.91
C GLN A 67 -4.35 1.34 8.06
N PRO A 68 -4.16 0.01 8.23
CA PRO A 68 -4.88 -0.76 9.24
C PRO A 68 -4.55 -0.33 10.65
N THR A 69 -3.27 -0.11 10.95
CA THR A 69 -2.84 0.37 12.27
C THR A 69 -1.96 1.60 12.17
N HIS A 70 -2.15 2.49 13.14
CA HIS A 70 -1.40 3.73 13.28
C HIS A 70 -0.65 3.67 14.62
N GLU A 71 0.39 2.86 14.65
CA GLU A 71 1.28 2.71 15.79
C GLU A 71 2.51 3.60 15.58
N GLU A 72 2.51 4.79 16.17
CA GLU A 72 3.62 5.76 16.03
C GLU A 72 4.93 5.27 16.65
N HIS A 73 4.87 4.23 17.50
CA HIS A 73 6.00 3.64 18.20
C HIS A 73 5.91 2.11 18.18
N GLN A 74 7.04 1.46 17.88
CA GLN A 74 7.15 0.01 17.99
C GLN A 74 7.06 -0.41 19.46
N LYS A 75 6.09 -1.28 19.78
CA LYS A 75 5.90 -1.88 21.11
C LYS A 75 5.78 -3.38 20.96
N THR A 76 6.48 -4.12 21.81
CA THR A 76 6.47 -5.59 21.85
C THR A 76 5.63 -6.05 23.03
N ASP A 77 4.32 -5.77 22.96
CA ASP A 77 3.34 -6.36 23.87
C ASP A 77 2.37 -7.26 23.09
N GLY A 78 1.71 -8.19 23.78
CA GLY A 78 0.91 -9.22 23.10
C GLY A 78 -0.28 -8.69 22.27
N VAL A 79 -0.74 -7.46 22.51
CA VAL A 79 -1.80 -6.83 21.70
C VAL A 79 -1.21 -6.18 20.45
N HIS A 80 -0.05 -5.54 20.57
CA HIS A 80 0.68 -4.96 19.44
C HIS A 80 1.22 -6.06 18.53
N ASP A 81 1.74 -7.16 19.07
CA ASP A 81 2.21 -8.30 18.28
C ASP A 81 1.08 -8.94 17.47
N ARG A 82 -0.15 -9.01 18.02
CA ARG A 82 -1.33 -9.49 17.30
C ARG A 82 -1.72 -8.55 16.15
N LYS A 83 -1.64 -7.24 16.36
CA LYS A 83 -1.87 -6.24 15.31
C LYS A 83 -0.82 -6.35 14.21
N THR A 84 0.47 -6.41 14.57
CA THR A 84 1.59 -6.60 13.66
C THR A 84 1.43 -7.88 12.84
N SER A 85 1.03 -8.99 13.47
CA SER A 85 0.76 -10.26 12.78
C SER A 85 -0.40 -10.14 11.79
N ALA A 86 -1.48 -9.44 12.15
CA ALA A 86 -2.60 -9.18 11.26
C ALA A 86 -2.20 -8.30 10.06
N GLU A 87 -1.32 -7.31 10.25
CA GLU A 87 -0.83 -6.48 9.16
C GLU A 87 0.07 -7.24 8.18
N ILE A 88 0.97 -8.10 8.68
CA ILE A 88 1.78 -9.01 7.83
C ILE A 88 0.85 -9.85 6.94
N LEU A 89 -0.19 -10.42 7.54
CA LEU A 89 -1.16 -11.25 6.84
C LEU A 89 -1.97 -10.44 5.81
N LEU A 90 -2.40 -9.22 6.15
CA LEU A 90 -3.11 -8.35 5.21
C LEU A 90 -2.23 -7.98 4.01
N LEU A 91 -0.94 -7.69 4.25
CA LEU A 91 0.02 -7.44 3.17
C LEU A 91 0.20 -8.66 2.27
N SER A 92 0.24 -9.88 2.84
CA SER A 92 0.41 -11.10 2.05
C SER A 92 -0.77 -11.43 1.14
N PHE A 93 -1.93 -10.79 1.31
CA PHE A 93 -3.07 -10.92 0.39
C PHE A 93 -3.06 -9.88 -0.75
N SER A 94 -2.05 -9.01 -0.80
CA SER A 94 -1.94 -7.99 -1.86
C SER A 94 -1.53 -8.62 -3.19
N ASN A 95 -2.11 -8.18 -4.31
CA ASN A 95 -1.71 -8.66 -5.64
C ASN A 95 -0.26 -8.30 -5.98
N VAL A 96 0.22 -7.17 -5.45
CA VAL A 96 1.61 -6.73 -5.56
C VAL A 96 2.05 -6.22 -4.19
N LEU A 97 3.27 -6.57 -3.79
CA LEU A 97 3.87 -6.17 -2.53
C LEU A 97 5.14 -5.34 -2.79
N VAL A 98 5.22 -4.16 -2.18
CA VAL A 98 6.42 -3.31 -2.17
C VAL A 98 6.94 -3.24 -0.74
N THR A 99 8.19 -3.65 -0.53
CA THR A 99 8.82 -3.70 0.80
C THR A 99 10.02 -2.74 0.86
N SER A 100 10.37 -2.30 2.07
CA SER A 100 11.64 -1.61 2.31
C SER A 100 12.79 -2.61 2.43
N ALA A 101 13.99 -2.22 2.01
CA ALA A 101 15.20 -3.02 2.22
C ALA A 101 15.38 -3.34 3.72
N GLU A 102 15.91 -4.54 4.00
CA GLU A 102 16.23 -5.03 5.35
C GLU A 102 15.04 -5.18 6.32
N SER A 103 13.80 -5.04 5.85
CA SER A 103 12.61 -5.24 6.69
C SER A 103 12.24 -6.71 6.80
N THR A 104 12.48 -7.30 7.98
CA THR A 104 12.02 -8.66 8.31
C THR A 104 10.50 -8.78 8.23
N PHE A 105 9.76 -7.72 8.60
CA PHE A 105 8.31 -7.64 8.46
C PHE A 105 7.87 -7.84 6.99
N GLY A 106 8.56 -7.20 6.06
CA GLY A 106 8.33 -7.36 4.62
C GLY A 106 8.67 -8.76 4.13
N TYR A 107 9.76 -9.37 4.61
CA TYR A 107 10.14 -10.73 4.24
C TYR A 107 9.12 -11.77 4.71
N VAL A 108 8.57 -11.62 5.92
CA VAL A 108 7.53 -12.52 6.40
C VAL A 108 6.27 -12.38 5.54
N ALA A 109 5.80 -11.16 5.26
CA ALA A 109 4.63 -10.94 4.41
C ALA A 109 4.81 -11.53 3.01
N GLN A 110 6.00 -11.37 2.41
CA GLN A 110 6.33 -11.97 1.12
C GLN A 110 6.36 -13.50 1.20
N SER A 111 6.91 -14.10 2.26
CA SER A 111 6.95 -15.56 2.41
C SER A 111 5.56 -16.18 2.55
N VAL A 112 4.64 -15.50 3.24
CA VAL A 112 3.25 -15.95 3.40
C VAL A 112 2.49 -15.84 2.08
N LEU A 113 2.74 -14.78 1.30
CA LEU A 113 2.18 -14.62 -0.05
C LEU A 113 2.58 -15.79 -0.98
N PHE A 114 3.77 -16.37 -0.79
CA PHE A 114 4.30 -17.47 -1.59
C PHE A 114 3.90 -18.87 -1.09
N ILE A 115 3.05 -19.02 -0.06
CA ILE A 115 2.48 -20.33 0.27
C ILE A 115 1.59 -20.74 -0.91
N PRO A 116 1.96 -21.75 -1.71
CA PRO A 116 1.13 -22.17 -2.83
C PRO A 116 -0.23 -22.62 -2.30
N GLU A 117 -1.32 -22.21 -2.96
CA GLU A 117 -2.70 -22.60 -2.64
C GLU A 117 -2.87 -24.12 -2.44
N ASN A 118 -1.93 -24.91 -2.97
CA ASN A 118 -1.89 -26.37 -2.91
C ASN A 118 -1.33 -26.97 -1.61
N GLN A 119 -1.12 -26.17 -0.55
CA GLN A 119 -0.62 -26.66 0.74
C GLN A 119 -1.49 -26.28 1.96
N MET A 120 -2.67 -25.69 1.72
CA MET A 120 -3.74 -25.57 2.74
C MET A 120 -4.76 -26.69 2.58
N VAL A 121 -4.35 -27.94 2.87
CA VAL A 121 -5.22 -29.10 3.07
C VAL A 121 -4.85 -29.78 4.38
#